data_AF-A0AAD8HX04-F1
#
_entry.id   AF-A0AAD8HX04-F1
#
_cell.length_a   1.000
_cell.length_b   1.000
_cell.length_c   1.000
_cell.angle_alpha   90.00
_cell.angle_beta   90.00
_cell.angle_gamma   90.00
#
_symmetry.space_group_name_H-M   'P 1'
#
loop_
_entity.id
_entity.type
_entity.pdbx_description
1 polymer ?
#
loop_
_entity_poly.entity_id
_entity_poly.type
_entity_poly.pdbx_seq_one_letter_code
_entity_poly.pdbx_strand_id
1 'polypeptide(L)'
;MFPNNILNPEDKVAMALTRAVVLENSDDLSIVFDTNNVIDKSVELNKDGIDEHDGILILKENYFCDDGAYMVVRIIIEMVRMKLEGSNEGIESLIKDLKEPLESAELRMDVMSEPKHAKAKADEVIKTFKN
;
A
#
# COMPACT_ATOMS: atom_id res chain seq x y z
N MET A 1 22.48 -0.49 -1.11
CA MET A 1 21.91 -0.19 0.22
C MET A 1 21.38 1.23 0.14
N PHE A 2 20.06 1.41 0.22
CA PHE A 2 19.47 2.75 0.18
C PHE A 2 19.86 3.52 1.46
N PRO A 3 20.38 4.75 1.37
CA PRO A 3 21.01 5.44 2.49
C PRO A 3 20.03 6.16 3.43
N ASN A 4 18.72 6.10 3.17
CA ASN A 4 17.68 6.73 3.97
C ASN A 4 16.66 5.68 4.40
N ASN A 5 16.04 5.91 5.56
CA ASN A 5 14.98 5.11 6.20
C ASN A 5 14.08 4.40 5.19
N ILE A 6 13.72 3.15 5.51
CA ILE A 6 12.75 2.33 4.77
C ILE A 6 11.58 3.22 4.35
N LEU A 7 11.40 3.40 3.04
CA LEU A 7 10.23 4.08 2.47
C LEU A 7 9.03 3.20 2.80
N ASN A 8 8.35 3.53 3.88
CA ASN A 8 7.17 2.83 4.35
C ASN A 8 6.08 3.89 4.60
N PRO A 9 4.91 3.81 3.94
CA PRO A 9 3.82 4.76 4.15
C PRO A 9 3.24 4.70 5.58
N GLU A 10 3.57 3.67 6.36
CA GLU A 10 3.24 3.56 7.78
C GLU A 10 4.26 4.23 8.70
N ASP A 11 5.47 4.56 8.21
CA ASP A 11 6.48 5.27 8.98
C ASP A 11 6.13 6.77 9.04
N LYS A 12 5.80 7.24 10.24
CA LYS A 12 5.41 8.63 10.50
C LYS A 12 6.48 9.64 10.10
N VAL A 13 7.76 9.28 10.21
CA VAL A 13 8.88 10.14 9.81
C VAL A 13 8.97 10.19 8.30
N ALA A 14 8.84 9.05 7.61
CA ALA A 14 8.80 9.01 6.15
C ALA A 14 7.64 9.85 5.59
N MET A 15 6.43 9.70 6.14
CA MET A 15 5.27 10.48 5.72
C MET A 15 5.39 11.97 6.04
N ALA A 16 5.97 12.33 7.18
CA ALA A 16 6.23 13.73 7.53
C ALA A 16 7.23 14.39 6.57
N LEU A 17 8.29 13.67 6.18
CA LEU A 17 9.27 14.13 5.20
C LEU A 17 8.64 14.29 3.82
N THR A 18 7.87 13.30 3.35
CA THR A 18 7.17 13.39 2.07
C THR A 18 6.21 14.59 2.05
N ARG A 19 5.43 14.78 3.12
CA ARG A 19 4.53 15.93 3.23
C ARG A 19 5.28 17.26 3.20
N ALA A 20 6.45 17.34 3.85
CA ALA A 20 7.26 18.56 3.83
C ALA A 20 7.73 18.90 2.40
N VAL A 21 8.21 17.91 1.65
CA VAL A 21 8.68 18.08 0.27
C VAL A 21 7.53 18.52 -0.65
N VAL A 22 6.35 17.94 -0.53
CA VAL A 22 5.16 18.34 -1.31
C VAL A 22 4.79 19.79 -1.07
N LEU A 23 4.77 20.20 0.20
CA LEU A 23 4.43 21.58 0.57
C LEU A 23 5.50 22.58 0.13
N GLU A 24 6.77 22.18 0.10
CA GLU A 24 7.88 23.02 -0.36
C GLU A 24 7.86 23.19 -1.89
N ASN A 25 7.63 22.11 -2.64
CA ASN A 25 7.64 22.11 -4.10
C ASN A 25 6.33 22.58 -4.74
N SER A 26 5.25 22.71 -3.95
CA SER A 26 3.88 22.92 -4.47
C SER A 26 3.46 21.82 -5.45
N ASP A 27 3.88 20.58 -5.18
CA ASP A 27 3.53 19.43 -6.01
C ASP A 27 2.04 19.09 -5.87
N ASP A 28 1.36 18.81 -6.99
CA ASP A 28 -0.07 18.46 -7.00
C ASP A 28 -0.35 17.05 -6.43
N LEU A 29 0.65 16.15 -6.41
CA LEU A 29 0.52 14.77 -5.95
C LEU A 29 1.86 14.17 -5.53
N SER A 30 1.89 13.49 -4.37
CA SER A 30 2.99 12.60 -3.97
C SER A 30 2.50 11.18 -3.75
N ILE A 31 3.32 10.20 -4.11
CA ILE A 31 3.01 8.78 -3.92
C ILE A 31 4.18 8.10 -3.21
N VAL A 32 3.90 7.35 -2.13
CA VAL A 32 4.88 6.61 -1.32
C VAL A 32 4.46 5.14 -1.31
N PHE A 33 5.39 4.23 -1.62
CA PHE A 33 5.17 2.79 -1.55
C PHE A 33 6.24 2.11 -0.71
N ASP A 34 5.83 1.08 0.04
CA ASP A 34 6.73 0.04 0.55
C ASP A 34 6.86 -1.05 -0.52
N THR A 35 8.09 -1.50 -0.78
CA THR A 35 8.41 -2.54 -1.77
C THR A 35 8.56 -3.92 -1.15
N ASN A 36 8.17 -4.10 0.13
CA ASN A 36 8.24 -5.41 0.76
C ASN A 36 7.26 -6.41 0.13
N ASN A 37 7.86 -7.36 -0.57
CA ASN A 37 7.23 -8.44 -1.33
C ASN A 37 6.29 -9.32 -0.49
N VAL A 38 4.97 -9.20 -0.72
CA VAL A 38 3.92 -10.13 -0.26
C VAL A 38 3.38 -10.98 -1.43
N ILE A 39 4.20 -11.12 -2.48
CA ILE A 39 3.88 -11.81 -3.75
C ILE A 39 3.37 -13.24 -3.50
N ASP A 40 4.03 -13.97 -2.59
CA ASP A 40 3.72 -15.38 -2.34
C ASP A 40 2.28 -15.60 -1.83
N LYS A 41 1.76 -14.69 -1.00
CA LYS A 41 0.41 -14.83 -0.42
C LYS A 41 -0.69 -14.53 -1.43
N SER A 42 -0.47 -13.53 -2.29
CA SER A 42 -1.44 -13.19 -3.36
C SER A 42 -1.50 -14.26 -4.46
N VAL A 43 -0.37 -14.93 -4.75
CA VAL A 43 -0.35 -16.07 -5.67
C VAL A 43 -1.11 -17.27 -5.11
N GLU A 44 -1.09 -17.47 -3.79
CA GLU A 44 -1.87 -18.52 -3.11
C GLU A 44 -3.37 -18.22 -3.17
N LEU A 45 -3.81 -17.02 -2.76
CA LEU A 45 -5.23 -16.64 -2.73
C LEU A 45 -5.88 -16.62 -4.12
N ASN A 46 -5.14 -16.20 -5.16
CA ASN A 46 -5.66 -16.23 -6.54
C ASN A 46 -5.93 -17.67 -7.04
N LYS A 47 -5.19 -18.68 -6.57
CA LYS A 47 -5.44 -20.09 -6.93
C LYS A 47 -6.76 -20.60 -6.35
N ASP A 48 -7.18 -20.06 -5.22
CA ASP A 48 -8.43 -20.40 -4.56
C ASP A 48 -9.63 -19.59 -5.10
N GLY A 49 -9.41 -18.75 -6.11
CA GLY A 49 -10.46 -17.93 -6.74
C GLY A 49 -10.91 -16.75 -5.90
N ILE A 50 -10.13 -16.37 -4.88
CA ILE A 50 -10.39 -15.24 -4.00
C ILE A 50 -9.59 -14.04 -4.53
N ASP A 51 -10.29 -13.05 -5.09
CA ASP A 51 -9.75 -11.74 -5.50
C ASP A 51 -9.74 -10.75 -4.32
N GLU A 52 -9.62 -11.25 -3.09
CA GLU A 52 -9.41 -10.41 -1.90
C GLU A 52 -7.92 -10.18 -1.72
N HIS A 53 -7.51 -8.95 -1.95
CA HIS A 53 -6.18 -8.48 -1.63
C HIS A 53 -6.28 -7.66 -0.35
N ASP A 54 -5.64 -8.11 0.73
CA ASP A 54 -5.59 -7.49 2.06
C ASP A 54 -4.92 -6.10 2.04
N GLY A 55 -5.52 -5.13 1.35
CA GLY A 55 -5.00 -3.77 1.21
C GLY A 55 -3.76 -3.63 0.31
N ILE A 56 -3.30 -4.69 -0.36
CA ILE A 56 -2.12 -4.68 -1.23
C ILE A 56 -2.55 -4.87 -2.68
N LEU A 57 -2.42 -3.83 -3.52
CA LEU A 57 -2.74 -3.97 -4.94
C LEU A 57 -1.70 -4.85 -5.63
N ILE A 58 -2.07 -6.10 -5.93
CA ILE A 58 -1.23 -7.01 -6.71
C ILE A 58 -1.96 -7.31 -8.02
N LEU A 59 -1.42 -6.82 -9.13
CA LEU A 59 -2.11 -6.89 -10.42
C LEU A 59 -1.64 -8.11 -11.19
N LYS A 60 -2.60 -9.02 -11.47
CA LYS A 60 -2.36 -10.23 -12.27
C LYS A 60 -1.78 -9.92 -13.65
N GLU A 61 -2.18 -8.80 -14.25
CA GLU A 61 -1.67 -8.31 -15.54
C GLU A 61 -0.20 -7.86 -15.49
N ASN A 62 0.32 -7.59 -14.29
CA ASN A 62 1.71 -7.20 -14.03
C ASN A 62 2.53 -8.36 -13.41
N TYR A 63 2.10 -9.61 -13.63
CA TYR A 63 2.82 -10.82 -13.20
C TYR A 63 3.10 -10.89 -11.69
N PHE A 64 2.28 -10.26 -10.86
CA PHE A 64 2.46 -10.22 -9.41
C PHE A 64 3.86 -9.68 -9.00
N CYS A 65 4.41 -8.72 -9.77
CA CYS A 65 5.79 -8.23 -9.63
C CYS A 65 5.82 -6.72 -9.36
N ASP A 66 6.29 -6.32 -8.17
CA ASP A 66 6.51 -4.94 -7.70
C ASP A 66 5.47 -3.92 -8.21
N ASP A 67 4.24 -4.03 -7.70
CA ASP A 67 3.08 -3.32 -8.24
C ASP A 67 3.03 -1.81 -7.93
N GLY A 68 3.85 -1.33 -7.00
CA GLY A 68 3.88 0.09 -6.63
C GLY A 68 4.25 0.99 -7.81
N ALA A 69 5.35 0.68 -8.52
CA ALA A 69 5.77 1.46 -9.68
C ALA A 69 4.80 1.34 -10.86
N TYR A 70 4.26 0.14 -11.09
CA TYR A 70 3.27 -0.10 -12.14
C TYR A 70 1.99 0.71 -11.92
N MET A 71 1.51 0.79 -10.66
CA MET A 71 0.37 1.61 -10.29
C MET A 71 0.61 3.10 -10.51
N VAL A 72 1.79 3.63 -10.16
CA VAL A 72 2.13 5.03 -10.44
C VAL A 72 1.97 5.33 -11.92
N VAL A 73 2.52 4.47 -12.77
CA VAL A 73 2.42 4.65 -14.23
C VAL A 73 0.96 4.62 -14.69
N ARG A 74 0.14 3.71 -14.15
CA ARG A 74 -1.30 3.64 -14.46
C ARG A 74 -2.06 4.89 -14.02
N ILE A 75 -1.77 5.40 -12.82
CA ILE A 75 -2.34 6.65 -12.30
C ILE A 75 -1.97 7.82 -13.21
N ILE A 76 -0.70 7.94 -13.59
CA ILE A 76 -0.23 9.01 -14.49
C ILE A 76 -0.91 8.91 -15.86
N ILE A 77 -1.01 7.71 -16.44
CA ILE A 77 -1.70 7.50 -17.72
C ILE A 77 -3.15 7.96 -17.62
N GLU A 78 -3.84 7.65 -16.52
CA GLU A 78 -5.24 8.02 -16.34
C GLU A 78 -5.41 9.54 -16.14
N MET A 79 -4.54 10.17 -15.35
CA MET A 79 -4.50 11.64 -15.21
C MET A 79 -4.31 12.33 -16.57
N VAL A 80 -3.44 11.79 -17.43
CA VAL A 80 -3.23 12.31 -18.79
C VAL A 80 -4.47 12.13 -19.66
N ARG A 81 -5.14 10.97 -19.61
CA ARG A 81 -6.38 10.71 -20.35
C ARG A 81 -7.49 11.67 -19.93
N MET A 82 -7.72 11.82 -18.63
CA MET A 82 -8.69 12.77 -18.08
C MET A 82 -8.43 14.17 -18.61
N LYS A 83 -7.17 14.59 -18.69
CA LYS A 83 -6.81 15.91 -19.23
C LYS A 83 -7.08 16.02 -20.73
N LEU A 84 -6.75 14.99 -21.51
CA LEU A 84 -7.01 14.93 -22.95
C LEU A 84 -8.52 14.94 -23.27
N GLU A 85 -9.34 14.37 -22.40
CA GLU A 85 -10.81 14.37 -22.50
C GLU A 85 -11.45 15.68 -22.02
N GLY A 86 -10.64 16.65 -21.55
CA GLY A 86 -11.09 17.96 -21.14
C GLY A 86 -11.56 18.06 -19.69
N SER A 87 -11.28 17.04 -18.86
CA SER A 87 -11.53 17.11 -17.42
C SER A 87 -10.63 18.15 -16.76
N ASN A 88 -11.21 18.88 -15.81
CA ASN A 88 -10.50 19.77 -14.89
C ASN A 88 -10.53 19.24 -13.44
N GLU A 89 -11.07 18.05 -13.23
CA GLU A 89 -11.04 17.37 -11.92
C GLU A 89 -9.72 16.59 -11.77
N GLY A 90 -9.25 16.44 -10.53
CA GLY A 90 -8.09 15.60 -10.22
C GLY A 90 -8.46 14.12 -10.12
N ILE A 91 -7.44 13.27 -9.97
CA ILE A 91 -7.60 11.80 -9.93
C ILE A 91 -8.48 11.34 -8.75
N GLU A 92 -8.56 12.13 -7.68
CA GLU A 92 -9.41 11.90 -6.51
C GLU A 92 -10.90 11.80 -6.87
N SER A 93 -11.33 12.43 -7.97
CA SER A 93 -12.70 12.34 -8.48
C SER A 93 -13.12 10.91 -8.82
N LEU A 94 -12.16 10.05 -9.22
CA LEU A 94 -12.42 8.65 -9.55
C LEU A 94 -12.80 7.82 -8.33
N ILE A 95 -12.44 8.28 -7.13
CA ILE A 95 -12.66 7.56 -5.87
C ILE A 95 -13.63 8.25 -4.91
N LYS A 96 -14.23 9.38 -5.31
CA LYS A 96 -15.09 10.18 -4.42
C LYS A 96 -16.32 9.45 -3.86
N ASP A 97 -16.81 8.45 -4.60
CA ASP A 97 -18.01 7.69 -4.26
C ASP A 97 -17.70 6.35 -3.58
N LEU A 98 -16.41 6.01 -3.40
CA LEU A 98 -15.99 4.83 -2.66
C LEU A 98 -16.31 5.02 -1.17
N LYS A 99 -16.97 4.03 -0.58
CA LYS A 99 -17.27 4.02 0.85
C LYS A 99 -16.05 3.56 1.62
N GLU A 100 -15.84 4.14 2.79
CA GLU A 100 -14.90 3.61 3.77
C GLU A 100 -15.23 2.15 4.09
N PRO A 101 -14.23 1.27 4.24
CA PRO A 101 -14.46 -0.12 4.55
C PRO A 101 -15.17 -0.25 5.91
N LEU A 102 -16.07 -1.23 6.00
CA LEU A 102 -16.83 -1.52 7.23
C LEU A 102 -15.88 -1.91 8.39
N GLU A 103 -14.73 -2.47 8.04
CA GLU A 103 -13.67 -2.86 8.95
C GLU A 103 -12.41 -2.05 8.61
N SER A 104 -12.04 -1.12 9.49
CA SER A 104 -10.84 -0.27 9.38
C SER A 104 -10.01 -0.29 10.68
N ALA A 105 -10.30 -1.23 11.59
CA ALA A 105 -9.62 -1.30 12.87
C ALA A 105 -8.24 -1.96 12.72
N GLU A 106 -7.19 -1.15 12.68
CA GLU A 106 -5.82 -1.63 12.73
C GLU A 106 -5.33 -1.72 14.19
N LEU A 107 -4.94 -2.92 14.63
CA LEU A 107 -4.38 -3.16 15.96
C LEU A 107 -2.90 -3.51 15.84
N ARG A 108 -2.03 -2.65 16.39
CA ARG A 108 -0.59 -2.91 16.48
C ARG A 108 -0.23 -3.44 17.86
N MET A 109 0.46 -4.58 17.89
CA MET A 109 0.90 -5.24 19.12
C MET A 109 2.40 -5.51 19.06
N ASP A 110 3.10 -5.14 20.12
CA ASP A 110 4.52 -5.45 20.24
C ASP A 110 4.73 -6.94 20.53
N VAL A 111 5.53 -7.60 19.71
CA VAL A 111 5.92 -8.99 19.93
C VAL A 111 7.18 -9.02 20.79
N MET A 112 6.99 -9.21 22.09
CA MET A 112 8.07 -9.28 23.07
C MET A 112 8.85 -10.60 22.93
N SER A 113 9.85 -10.64 22.05
CA SER A 113 10.71 -11.81 21.82
C SER A 113 12.06 -11.43 21.19
N GLU A 114 13.01 -12.37 21.17
CA GLU A 114 14.22 -12.20 20.35
C GLU A 114 13.84 -12.18 18.85
N PRO A 115 14.50 -11.37 17.99
CA PRO A 115 14.11 -11.19 16.60
C PRO A 115 13.93 -12.48 15.79
N LYS A 116 14.78 -13.49 16.03
CA LYS A 116 14.69 -14.82 15.38
C LYS A 116 13.42 -15.61 15.73
N HIS A 117 12.71 -15.25 16.80
CA HIS A 117 11.50 -15.92 17.28
C HIS A 117 10.24 -15.07 17.10
N ALA A 118 10.37 -13.81 16.66
CA ALA A 118 9.26 -12.87 16.53
C ALA A 118 8.11 -13.42 15.68
N LYS A 119 8.40 -14.04 14.54
CA LYS A 119 7.36 -14.61 13.67
C LYS A 119 6.55 -15.70 14.37
N ALA A 120 7.23 -16.68 14.98
CA ALA A 120 6.56 -17.78 15.67
C ALA A 120 5.74 -17.30 16.87
N LYS A 121 6.23 -16.28 17.58
CA LYS A 121 5.50 -15.70 18.72
C LYS A 121 4.29 -14.89 18.26
N ALA A 122 4.40 -14.15 17.16
CA ALA A 122 3.29 -13.43 16.55
C ALA A 122 2.15 -14.39 16.17
N ASP A 123 2.48 -15.52 15.53
CA ASP A 123 1.50 -16.54 15.13
C ASP A 123 0.72 -17.11 16.33
N GLU A 124 1.39 -17.28 17.48
CA GLU A 124 0.77 -17.74 18.74
C GLU A 124 -0.19 -16.69 19.31
N VAL A 125 0.24 -15.42 19.32
CA VAL A 125 -0.59 -14.30 19.81
C VAL A 125 -1.85 -14.17 18.94
N ILE A 126 -1.72 -14.17 17.62
CA ILE A 126 -2.86 -14.07 16.69
C ILE A 126 -3.86 -15.21 16.91
N LYS A 127 -3.40 -16.44 17.13
CA LYS A 127 -4.28 -17.58 17.44
C LYS A 127 -5.08 -17.38 18.72
N THR A 128 -4.50 -16.69 19.71
CA THR A 128 -5.17 -16.40 20.99
C THR A 128 -6.31 -15.39 20.82
N PHE A 129 -6.20 -14.45 19.88
CA PHE A 129 -7.23 -13.45 19.58
C PHE A 129 -8.42 -13.99 18.77
N LYS A 130 -8.31 -15.18 18.17
CA LYS A 130 -9.38 -15.78 17.36
C LYS A 130 -10.43 -16.56 18.18
N ASN A 131 -10.27 -16.65 19.51
CA ASN A 131 -11.21 -17.27 20.45
C ASN A 131 -11.91 -16.20 21.31
#